data_AF-A0A086K2T8-F1
#
_entry.id   AF-A0A086K2T8-F1
#
_cell.length_a   1.000
_cell.length_b   1.000
_cell.length_c   1.000
_cell.angle_alpha   90.00
_cell.angle_beta   90.00
_cell.angle_gamma   90.00
#
_symmetry.space_group_name_H-M   'P 1'
#
loop_
_entity.id
_entity.type
_entity.pdbx_description
1 polymer ?
#
loop_
_entity_poly.entity_id
_entity_poly.type
_entity_poly.pdbx_seq_one_letter_code
_entity_poly.pdbx_strand_id
1 'polypeptide(L)'
;MENLSDDEAETPRYTLVTGEGTKQHSSREYTGVGRATYYFDEGKREEFEGHYLNGVREGKGSYRYANGDSYEGDFQLNKKHGIGTARYKEQPPEDTE
;
A
#
# COMPACT_ATOMS: atom_id res chain seq x y z
N MET A 1 40.37 -5.62 -8.83
CA MET A 1 39.48 -6.67 -8.33
C MET A 1 39.03 -6.22 -6.96
N GLU A 2 37.92 -5.49 -6.93
CA GLU A 2 37.33 -4.96 -5.70
C GLU A 2 36.04 -5.74 -5.49
N ASN A 3 36.09 -6.72 -4.60
CA ASN A 3 34.93 -7.44 -4.11
C ASN A 3 34.48 -6.75 -2.82
N LEU A 4 33.30 -6.15 -2.87
CA LEU A 4 32.41 -5.84 -1.75
C LEU A 4 31.02 -6.22 -2.29
N SER A 5 30.49 -7.41 -2.03
CA SER A 5 29.86 -7.80 -0.76
C SER A 5 28.82 -6.76 -0.35
N ASP A 6 27.60 -6.88 -0.92
CA ASP A 6 26.36 -7.08 -0.15
C ASP A 6 25.18 -7.00 -1.12
N ASP A 7 24.68 -8.18 -1.52
CA ASP A 7 23.32 -8.34 -2.07
C ASP A 7 22.34 -8.20 -0.88
N GLU A 8 22.40 -7.07 -0.16
CA GLU A 8 21.29 -6.66 0.70
C GLU A 8 20.17 -6.31 -0.27
N ALA A 9 19.28 -7.27 -0.52
CA ALA A 9 18.04 -7.04 -1.23
C ALA A 9 17.24 -5.99 -0.44
N GLU A 10 17.54 -4.71 -0.67
CA GLU A 10 16.84 -3.57 -0.08
C GLU A 10 15.36 -3.82 -0.31
N THR A 11 14.58 -3.94 0.75
CA THR A 11 13.15 -4.25 0.61
C THR A 11 12.54 -3.20 -0.31
N PRO A 12 11.94 -3.58 -1.45
CA PRO A 12 11.48 -2.62 -2.42
C PRO A 12 10.43 -1.73 -1.75
N ARG A 13 10.59 -0.40 -1.87
CA ARG A 13 9.66 0.59 -1.28
C ARG A 13 8.20 0.36 -1.71
N TYR A 14 7.99 -0.34 -2.81
CA TYR A 14 6.68 -0.67 -3.35
C TYR A 14 6.64 -2.09 -3.89
N THR A 15 5.59 -2.83 -3.53
CA THR A 15 5.26 -4.13 -4.13
C THR A 15 3.78 -4.17 -4.44
N LEU A 16 3.43 -4.61 -5.65
CA LEU A 16 2.07 -4.92 -6.07
C LEU A 16 1.94 -6.43 -6.24
N VAL A 17 0.95 -7.03 -5.59
CA VAL A 17 0.50 -8.39 -5.86
C VAL A 17 -0.76 -8.30 -6.72
N THR A 18 -0.73 -8.82 -7.94
CA THR A 18 -1.92 -8.86 -8.81
C THR A 18 -2.95 -9.85 -8.28
N GLY A 19 -4.17 -9.79 -8.80
CA GLY A 19 -5.22 -10.79 -8.52
C GLY A 19 -4.82 -12.23 -8.86
N GLU A 20 -3.83 -12.41 -9.75
CA GLU A 20 -3.25 -13.70 -10.11
C GLU A 20 -2.13 -14.15 -9.16
N GLY A 21 -1.75 -13.32 -8.19
CA GLY A 21 -0.66 -13.58 -7.24
C GLY A 21 0.73 -13.19 -7.75
N THR A 22 0.83 -12.59 -8.94
CA THR A 22 2.11 -12.12 -9.50
C THR A 22 2.61 -10.91 -8.73
N LYS A 23 3.85 -10.98 -8.24
CA LYS A 23 4.51 -9.85 -7.58
C LYS A 23 5.19 -8.95 -8.61
N GLN A 24 4.93 -7.65 -8.50
CA GLN A 24 5.51 -6.59 -9.32
C GLN A 24 6.04 -5.49 -8.41
N HIS A 25 7.00 -4.71 -8.88
CA HIS A 25 7.55 -3.54 -8.14
C HIS A 25 7.04 -2.20 -8.69
N SER A 26 5.96 -2.23 -9.45
CA SER A 26 5.30 -1.07 -10.04
C SER A 26 3.84 -1.39 -10.36
N SER A 27 2.94 -0.44 -10.18
CA SER A 27 1.58 -0.52 -10.73
C SER A 27 1.49 0.05 -12.14
N ARG A 28 2.56 0.60 -12.70
CA ARG A 28 2.51 1.29 -14.00
C ARG A 28 1.86 0.40 -15.06
N GLU A 29 0.85 0.93 -15.74
CA GLU A 29 0.07 0.23 -16.78
C GLU A 29 -0.76 -0.97 -16.29
N TYR A 30 -0.75 -1.26 -14.98
CA TYR A 30 -1.55 -2.33 -14.40
C TYR A 30 -3.04 -1.97 -14.37
N THR A 31 -3.87 -2.87 -14.89
CA THR A 31 -5.32 -2.79 -14.80
C THR A 31 -5.84 -4.11 -14.24
N GLY A 32 -6.65 -4.03 -13.19
CA GLY A 32 -7.16 -5.21 -12.48
C GLY A 32 -7.20 -5.02 -10.97
N VAL A 33 -7.57 -6.08 -10.25
CA VAL A 33 -7.55 -6.09 -8.78
C VAL A 33 -6.16 -6.42 -8.27
N GLY A 34 -5.66 -5.68 -7.29
CA GLY A 34 -4.37 -5.98 -6.71
C GLY A 34 -4.20 -5.42 -5.31
N ARG A 35 -3.13 -5.86 -4.66
CA ARG A 35 -2.71 -5.39 -3.35
C ARG A 35 -1.34 -4.75 -3.43
N ALA A 36 -1.28 -3.44 -3.23
CA ALA A 36 -0.04 -2.70 -3.08
C ALA A 36 0.37 -2.67 -1.60
N THR A 37 1.67 -2.86 -1.37
CA THR A 37 2.32 -2.63 -0.08
C THR A 37 3.41 -1.58 -0.30
N TYR A 38 3.32 -0.50 0.47
CA TYR A 38 4.29 0.58 0.53
C TYR A 38 5.11 0.41 1.80
N TYR A 39 6.44 0.33 1.67
CA TYR A 39 7.37 0.21 2.79
C TYR A 39 8.06 1.57 2.99
N PHE A 40 7.92 2.15 4.17
CA PHE A 40 8.44 3.48 4.47
C PHE A 40 9.79 3.40 5.17
N ASP A 41 9.77 2.80 6.36
CA ASP A 41 10.85 2.74 7.33
C ASP A 41 10.80 1.37 8.02
N GLU A 42 11.76 1.08 8.88
CA GLU A 42 11.88 -0.23 9.54
C GLU A 42 10.59 -0.57 10.33
N GLY A 43 9.77 -1.45 9.75
CA GLY A 43 8.49 -1.91 10.31
C GLY A 43 7.25 -1.10 9.94
N LYS A 44 7.36 0.04 9.26
CA LYS A 44 6.19 0.85 8.83
C LYS A 44 5.79 0.53 7.40
N ARG A 45 4.53 0.11 7.22
CA ARG A 45 3.96 -0.15 5.90
C ARG A 45 2.53 0.37 5.76
N GLU A 46 2.18 0.74 4.55
CA GLU A 46 0.81 1.03 4.14
C GLU A 46 0.38 0.03 3.08
N GLU A 47 -0.90 -0.31 3.08
CA GLU A 47 -1.42 -1.34 2.20
C GLU A 47 -2.67 -0.83 1.51
N PHE A 48 -2.74 -0.97 0.20
CA PHE A 48 -3.95 -0.73 -0.56
C PHE A 48 -4.37 -2.01 -1.26
N GLU A 49 -5.64 -2.40 -1.11
CA GLU A 49 -6.25 -3.50 -1.81
C GLU A 49 -7.45 -2.98 -2.59
N GLY A 50 -7.48 -3.19 -3.90
CA GLY A 50 -8.58 -2.70 -4.72
C GLY A 50 -8.30 -2.75 -6.20
N HIS A 51 -9.13 -2.03 -6.95
CA HIS A 51 -9.03 -1.96 -8.39
C HIS A 51 -8.02 -0.89 -8.85
N TYR A 52 -7.31 -1.23 -9.92
CA TYR A 52 -6.40 -0.35 -10.64
C TYR A 52 -6.86 -0.20 -12.09
N LEU A 53 -6.69 1.00 -12.63
CA LEU A 53 -6.83 1.32 -14.04
C LEU A 53 -5.57 2.05 -14.50
N ASN A 54 -4.83 1.49 -15.46
CA ASN A 54 -3.58 2.08 -15.96
C ASN A 54 -2.58 2.48 -14.86
N GLY A 55 -2.55 1.70 -13.77
CA GLY A 55 -1.69 1.90 -12.62
C GLY A 55 -2.17 2.90 -11.58
N VAL A 56 -3.34 3.52 -11.78
CA VAL A 56 -3.99 4.36 -10.77
C VAL A 56 -5.08 3.59 -10.04
N ARG A 57 -5.25 3.84 -8.75
CA ARG A 57 -6.34 3.29 -7.95
C ARG A 57 -7.66 3.90 -8.40
N GLU A 58 -8.62 3.05 -8.74
CA GLU A 58 -9.89 3.42 -9.36
C GLU A 58 -11.00 2.45 -8.92
N GLY A 59 -12.18 2.94 -8.57
CA GLY A 59 -13.29 2.10 -8.09
C GLY A 59 -13.14 1.70 -6.61
N LYS A 60 -13.68 0.55 -6.23
CA LYS A 60 -13.68 0.10 -4.82
C LYS A 60 -12.28 -0.30 -4.37
N GLY A 61 -11.95 0.09 -3.14
CA GLY A 61 -10.73 -0.34 -2.48
C GLY A 61 -10.74 -0.13 -0.97
N SER A 62 -9.74 -0.69 -0.33
CA SER A 62 -9.42 -0.57 1.08
C SER A 62 -7.98 -0.09 1.23
N TYR A 63 -7.77 0.92 2.06
CA TYR A 63 -6.46 1.46 2.38
C TYR A 63 -6.20 1.29 3.88
N ARG A 64 -5.06 0.72 4.23
CA ARG A 64 -4.55 0.60 5.59
C ARG A 64 -3.34 1.50 5.73
N TYR A 65 -3.42 2.41 6.68
CA TYR A 65 -2.37 3.37 7.01
C TYR A 65 -1.34 2.76 7.96
N ALA A 66 -0.13 3.31 7.97
CA ALA A 66 0.96 2.82 8.82
C ALA A 66 0.67 3.04 10.31
N ASN A 67 -0.17 4.02 10.64
CA ASN A 67 -0.66 4.27 12.00
C ASN A 67 -1.72 3.25 12.46
N GLY A 68 -2.13 2.32 11.59
CA GLY A 68 -3.12 1.29 11.86
C GLY A 68 -4.55 1.67 11.49
N ASP A 69 -4.80 2.92 11.07
CA ASP A 69 -6.10 3.34 10.57
C ASP A 69 -6.43 2.60 9.26
N SER A 70 -7.71 2.53 8.93
CA SER A 70 -8.14 2.06 7.62
C SER A 70 -9.26 2.90 7.03
N TYR A 71 -9.35 2.84 5.71
CA TYR A 71 -10.41 3.46 4.93
C TYR A 71 -10.88 2.47 3.87
N GLU A 72 -12.19 2.24 3.80
CA GLU A 72 -12.82 1.42 2.78
C GLU A 72 -13.84 2.27 2.01
N GLY A 73 -13.72 2.34 0.69
CA GLY A 73 -14.56 3.23 -0.11
C GLY A 73 -14.20 3.23 -1.59
N ASP A 74 -14.70 4.23 -2.31
CA ASP A 74 -14.35 4.44 -3.70
C ASP A 74 -13.05 5.24 -3.83
N PHE A 75 -12.33 4.99 -4.91
CA PHE A 75 -11.13 5.68 -5.32
C PHE A 75 -11.30 6.18 -6.75
N GLN A 76 -10.80 7.37 -7.03
CA GLN A 76 -10.73 7.91 -8.37
C GLN A 76 -9.40 8.65 -8.53
N LEU A 77 -8.65 8.33 -9.59
CA LEU A 77 -7.35 8.96 -9.87
C LEU A 77 -6.42 8.98 -8.64
N ASN A 78 -6.26 7.83 -7.96
CA ASN A 78 -5.47 7.67 -6.73
C ASN A 78 -5.98 8.42 -5.49
N LYS A 79 -7.17 9.02 -5.52
CA LYS A 79 -7.74 9.74 -4.38
C LYS A 79 -8.97 9.03 -3.86
N LYS A 80 -9.22 9.10 -2.54
CA LYS A 80 -10.50 8.70 -1.97
C LYS A 80 -11.61 9.51 -2.64
N HIS A 81 -12.69 8.85 -2.99
CA HIS A 81 -13.83 9.44 -3.68
C HIS A 81 -15.13 8.84 -3.14
N GLY A 82 -16.25 9.54 -3.37
CA GLY A 82 -17.57 9.05 -3.00
C GLY A 82 -17.74 8.78 -1.51
N ILE A 83 -18.50 7.72 -1.21
CA ILE A 83 -18.82 7.32 0.17
C ILE A 83 -17.83 6.23 0.60
N GLY A 84 -17.27 6.40 1.79
CA GLY A 84 -16.43 5.39 2.41
C GLY A 84 -16.50 5.43 3.92
N THR A 85 -16.01 4.37 4.54
CA THR A 85 -15.93 4.20 5.99
C THR A 85 -14.47 4.31 6.42
N ALA A 86 -14.16 5.25 7.30
CA ALA A 86 -12.87 5.32 7.97
C ALA A 86 -12.97 4.63 9.35
N ARG A 87 -11.97 3.83 9.71
CA ARG A 87 -11.80 3.26 11.04
C ARG A 87 -10.48 3.76 11.60
N TYR A 88 -10.55 4.43 12.73
CA TYR A 88 -9.38 4.92 13.44
C TYR A 88 -9.00 3.88 14.46
N LYS A 89 -7.74 3.42 14.43
CA LYS A 89 -7.26 2.53 15.47
C LYS A 89 -7.05 3.38 16.71
N GLU A 90 -7.76 3.06 17.79
CA GLU A 90 -7.54 3.69 19.08
C GLU A 90 -6.07 3.46 19.47
N GLN A 91 -5.28 4.53 19.38
CA GLN A 91 -3.96 4.53 19.97
C GLN A 91 -4.20 4.51 21.48
N PRO A 92 -3.62 3.55 22.25
CA PRO A 92 -3.65 3.68 23.70
C PRO A 92 -3.09 5.07 24.03
N PRO A 93 -3.63 5.76 25.05
CA PRO A 93 -3.11 7.07 25.43
C PRO A 93 -1.59 6.94 25.56
N GLU A 94 -0.86 7.71 24.77
CA GLU A 94 0.59 7.78 24.85
C GLU A 94 0.87 8.30 26.27
N ASP A 95 1.35 7.40 27.13
CA ASP A 95 1.59 7.67 28.54
C ASP A 95 2.50 8.91 28.60
N THR A 96 1.91 10.04 28.99
CA THR A 96 2.63 11.29 29.13
C THR A 96 3.22 11.27 30.54
N GLU A 97 4.40 10.67 30.66
CA GLU A 97 5.24 10.79 31.87
C GLU A 97 5.96 12.15 31.91
#